data_AF-A0A1D2R4V8-F1
#
_entry.id   AF-A0A1D2R4V8-F1
#
_cell.length_a   1.000
_cell.length_b   1.000
_cell.length_c   1.000
_cell.angle_alpha   90.00
_cell.angle_beta   90.00
_cell.angle_gamma   90.00
#
_symmetry.space_group_name_H-M   'P 1'
#
loop_
_entity.id
_entity.type
_entity.pdbx_description
1 polymer ?
#
loop_
_entity_poly.entity_id
_entity_poly.type
_entity_poly.pdbx_seq_one_letter_code
_entity_poly.pdbx_strand_id
1 'polypeptide(L)'
;MQEMGKYGICIDLSRCIGCYACVVACQEWHQIPAQEEARIKIVEQWKGEYPDVSRLMMPQLTNECDFCAERIEEGREPICVASCPTEAMIFGDPDEPESEIKISIERLNANPLEPEYEIKENVYYSTL
;
A
#
# COMPACT_ATOMS: atom_id res chain seq x y z
N MET A 1 -7.57 7.13 22.72
CA MET A 1 -7.31 5.68 22.78
C MET A 1 -6.99 5.26 21.36
N GLN A 2 -5.70 5.21 21.01
CA GLN A 2 -5.21 4.72 19.71
C GLN A 2 -5.03 3.20 19.84
N GLU A 3 -5.95 2.42 19.27
CA GLU A 3 -5.69 1.02 18.93
C GLU A 3 -5.71 0.93 17.40
N MET A 4 -4.60 1.34 16.76
CA MET A 4 -4.38 1.25 15.31
C MET A 4 -3.35 0.16 14.95
N GLY A 5 -3.25 -0.90 15.77
CA GLY A 5 -2.22 -1.92 15.62
C GLY A 5 -2.62 -3.16 14.82
N LYS A 6 -3.91 -3.34 14.47
CA LYS A 6 -4.39 -4.65 13.97
C LYS A 6 -4.19 -4.87 12.46
N TYR A 7 -4.16 -3.82 11.66
CA TYR A 7 -4.21 -3.97 10.21
C TYR A 7 -2.95 -3.46 9.52
N GLY A 8 -2.60 -4.11 8.41
CA GLY A 8 -1.52 -3.72 7.53
C GLY A 8 -1.85 -3.95 6.07
N ILE A 9 -0.97 -3.47 5.20
CA ILE A 9 -1.04 -3.72 3.76
C ILE A 9 0.32 -4.23 3.28
N CYS A 10 0.32 -5.37 2.59
CA CYS A 10 1.46 -5.86 1.83
C CYS A 10 1.29 -5.47 0.36
N ILE A 11 2.33 -4.90 -0.24
CA ILE A 11 2.35 -4.41 -1.61
C ILE A 11 3.35 -5.23 -2.42
N ASP A 12 2.84 -5.97 -3.40
CA ASP A 12 3.62 -6.67 -4.40
C ASP A 12 4.03 -5.70 -5.52
N LEU A 13 5.28 -5.24 -5.45
CA LEU A 13 5.88 -4.34 -6.43
C LEU A 13 6.07 -5.01 -7.80
N SER A 14 6.12 -6.34 -7.89
CA SER A 14 6.22 -7.04 -9.18
C SER A 14 4.91 -6.99 -9.97
N ARG A 15 3.77 -6.87 -9.27
CA ARG A 15 2.41 -6.76 -9.85
C ARG A 15 1.95 -5.32 -10.03
N CYS A 16 2.60 -4.36 -9.37
CA CYS A 16 2.23 -2.94 -9.45
C CYS A 16 2.64 -2.34 -10.81
N ILE A 17 1.64 -1.99 -11.63
CA ILE A 17 1.87 -1.36 -12.94
C ILE A 17 1.84 0.18 -12.90
N GLY A 18 1.63 0.78 -11.72
CA GLY A 18 1.55 2.23 -11.58
C GLY A 18 0.36 2.88 -12.29
N CYS A 19 -0.83 2.27 -12.22
CA CYS A 19 -2.04 2.76 -12.91
C CYS A 19 -2.78 3.91 -12.21
N TYR A 20 -2.34 4.32 -11.01
CA TYR A 20 -2.96 5.38 -10.19
C TYR A 20 -4.41 5.14 -9.72
N ALA A 21 -4.98 3.95 -9.95
CA ALA A 21 -6.33 3.61 -9.50
C ALA A 21 -6.48 3.79 -7.97
N CYS A 22 -5.50 3.35 -7.20
CA CYS A 22 -5.49 3.50 -5.74
C CYS A 22 -5.49 4.96 -5.27
N VAL A 23 -4.84 5.86 -6.02
CA VAL A 23 -4.76 7.30 -5.70
C VAL A 23 -6.11 7.95 -5.95
N VAL A 24 -6.66 7.77 -7.15
CA VAL A 24 -7.95 8.35 -7.54
C VAL A 24 -9.08 7.84 -6.63
N ALA A 25 -9.09 6.54 -6.35
CA ALA A 25 -10.11 5.95 -5.47
C ALA A 25 -9.98 6.44 -4.02
N CYS A 26 -8.76 6.70 -3.54
CA CYS A 26 -8.54 7.31 -2.23
C CYS A 26 -9.07 8.76 -2.19
N GLN A 27 -8.80 9.56 -3.23
CA GLN A 27 -9.31 10.94 -3.32
C GLN A 27 -10.83 10.97 -3.36
N GLU A 28 -11.45 10.13 -4.20
CA GLU A 28 -12.91 10.05 -4.33
C GLU A 28 -13.56 9.64 -3.00
N TRP A 29 -13.06 8.58 -2.36
CA TRP A 29 -13.61 8.09 -1.09
C TRP A 29 -13.53 9.13 0.02
N HIS A 30 -12.39 9.81 0.15
CA HIS A 30 -12.19 10.82 1.19
C HIS A 30 -12.59 12.24 0.77
N GLN A 31 -13.20 12.40 -0.42
CA GLN A 31 -13.60 13.70 -0.98
C GLN A 31 -12.45 14.72 -1.04
N ILE A 32 -11.23 14.24 -1.28
CA ILE A 32 -10.04 15.07 -1.42
C ILE A 32 -10.07 15.69 -2.82
N PRO A 33 -9.95 17.03 -2.96
CA PRO A 33 -9.87 17.68 -4.26
C PRO A 33 -8.70 17.13 -5.10
N ALA A 34 -8.88 17.04 -6.41
CA ALA A 34 -7.87 16.49 -7.32
C ALA A 34 -6.53 17.25 -7.30
N GLN A 35 -6.54 18.51 -6.86
CA GLN A 35 -5.35 19.36 -6.72
C GLN A 35 -4.59 19.12 -5.41
N GLU A 36 -5.17 18.37 -4.47
CA GLU A 36 -4.56 18.05 -3.18
C GLU A 36 -4.03 16.61 -3.17
N GLU A 37 -3.04 16.36 -2.31
CA GLU A 37 -2.41 15.05 -2.20
C GLU A 37 -3.37 14.05 -1.53
N ALA A 38 -3.50 12.87 -2.13
CA ALA A 38 -4.23 11.78 -1.53
C ALA A 38 -3.43 11.16 -0.36
N ARG A 39 -4.08 10.34 0.45
CA ARG A 39 -3.41 9.57 1.53
C ARG A 39 -2.54 8.41 1.03
N ILE A 40 -2.41 8.28 -0.29
CA ILE A 40 -1.53 7.35 -0.99
C ILE A 40 -0.96 8.02 -2.24
N LYS A 41 0.35 7.87 -2.47
CA LYS A 41 1.07 8.42 -3.62
C LYS A 41 1.83 7.33 -4.35
N ILE A 42 1.99 7.45 -5.67
CA ILE A 42 2.86 6.54 -6.43
C ILE A 42 4.19 7.23 -6.64
N VAL A 43 5.24 6.68 -6.04
CA VAL A 43 6.62 7.14 -6.21
C VAL A 43 7.29 6.29 -7.28
N GLU A 44 7.76 6.95 -8.33
CA GLU A 44 8.59 6.34 -9.36
C GLU A 44 10.06 6.42 -8.93
N GLN A 45 10.73 5.27 -8.86
CA GLN A 45 12.16 5.19 -8.61
C GLN A 45 12.86 4.45 -9.73
N TRP A 46 14.03 4.96 -10.09
CA TRP A 46 14.91 4.35 -11.08
C TRP A 46 16.12 3.78 -10.32
N LYS A 47 16.41 2.50 -10.53
CA LYS A 47 17.53 1.81 -9.91
C LYS A 47 18.43 1.23 -11.00
N GLY A 48 19.74 1.35 -10.81
CA GLY A 48 20.75 0.81 -11.71
C GLY A 48 21.30 1.84 -12.70
N GLU A 49 22.21 1.37 -13.55
CA GLU A 49 22.87 2.15 -14.58
C GLU A 49 22.66 1.46 -15.93
N TYR A 50 22.66 2.23 -17.03
CA TYR A 50 22.50 1.66 -18.37
C TYR A 50 23.58 0.59 -18.64
N PRO A 51 23.22 -0.59 -19.19
CA PRO A 51 21.90 -1.00 -19.72
C PRO A 51 20.95 -1.64 -18.70
N ASP A 52 21.42 -1.93 -17.48
CA ASP A 52 20.70 -2.65 -16.43
C ASP A 52 19.92 -1.68 -15.51
N VAL A 53 18.97 -0.97 -16.11
CA VAL A 53 18.10 -0.03 -15.40
C VAL A 53 16.72 -0.64 -15.16
N SER A 54 16.26 -0.56 -13.91
CA SER A 54 14.93 -1.01 -13.49
C SER A 54 14.12 0.17 -12.98
N ARG A 55 12.86 0.25 -13.42
CA ARG A 55 11.89 1.26 -12.98
C ARG A 55 10.90 0.62 -12.01
N LEU A 56 10.76 1.23 -10.84
CA LEU A 56 9.90 0.76 -9.76
C LEU A 56 8.79 1.76 -9.53
N MET A 57 7.55 1.27 -9.51
CA MET A 57 6.36 2.06 -9.18
C MET A 57 5.91 1.66 -7.79
N MET A 58 6.15 2.51 -6.80
CA MET A 58 5.91 2.19 -5.39
C MET A 58 4.75 3.01 -4.84
N PRO A 59 3.58 2.39 -4.57
CA PRO A 59 2.50 3.05 -3.86
C PRO A 59 2.90 3.25 -2.40
N GLN A 60 3.12 4.49 -1.99
CA GLN A 60 3.43 4.88 -0.62
C GLN A 60 2.19 5.43 0.07
N LEU A 61 1.74 4.79 1.14
CA LEU A 61 0.67 5.30 1.99
C LEU A 61 1.26 6.35 2.95
N THR A 62 0.59 7.49 3.10
CA THR A 62 1.05 8.58 3.98
C THR A 62 0.64 8.30 5.42
N ASN A 63 1.25 9.02 6.37
CA ASN A 63 0.88 8.93 7.79
C ASN A 63 -0.59 9.25 8.08
N GLU A 64 -1.22 10.05 7.23
CA GLU A 64 -2.64 10.41 7.30
C GLU A 64 -3.58 9.28 6.87
N CYS A 65 -3.05 8.21 6.28
CA CYS A 65 -3.82 7.02 5.96
C CYS A 65 -4.37 6.38 7.25
N ASP A 66 -5.66 6.07 7.22
CA ASP A 66 -6.42 5.43 8.30
C ASP A 66 -6.81 3.98 7.97
N PHE A 67 -6.20 3.40 6.93
CA PHE A 67 -6.57 2.11 6.34
C PHE A 67 -8.07 1.99 5.99
N CYS A 68 -8.74 3.12 5.70
CA CYS A 68 -10.18 3.16 5.48
C CYS A 68 -10.97 2.52 6.63
N ALA A 69 -10.70 2.92 7.88
CA ALA A 69 -11.35 2.38 9.08
C ALA A 69 -12.88 2.21 8.94
N GLU A 70 -13.58 3.21 8.40
CA GLU A 70 -15.03 3.14 8.15
C GLU A 70 -15.44 1.98 7.23
N ARG A 71 -14.66 1.69 6.18
CA ARG A 71 -14.92 0.57 5.27
C ARG A 71 -14.74 -0.77 5.97
N ILE A 72 -13.71 -0.86 6.82
CA ILE A 72 -13.42 -2.07 7.59
C ILE A 72 -14.54 -2.36 8.59
N GLU A 73 -15.08 -1.34 9.25
CA GLU A 73 -16.23 -1.48 10.16
C GLU A 73 -17.48 -2.00 9.44
N GLU A 74 -17.65 -1.65 8.16
CA GLU A 74 -18.69 -2.18 7.28
C GLU A 74 -18.39 -3.56 6.67
N GLY A 75 -17.27 -4.20 7.06
CA GLY A 75 -16.85 -5.50 6.54
C GLY A 75 -16.32 -5.45 5.10
N ARG A 76 -15.86 -4.28 4.64
CA ARG A 76 -15.25 -4.09 3.31
C ARG A 76 -13.75 -3.86 3.44
N GLU A 77 -13.02 -4.25 2.40
CA GLU A 77 -11.60 -3.96 2.31
C GLU A 77 -11.31 -2.47 2.01
N PRO A 78 -10.09 -1.98 2.29
CA PRO A 78 -9.68 -0.62 1.94
C PRO A 78 -9.85 -0.32 0.45
N ILE A 79 -10.14 0.95 0.13
CA ILE A 79 -10.48 1.33 -1.25
C ILE A 79 -9.30 1.12 -2.21
N CYS A 80 -8.06 1.29 -1.74
CA CYS A 80 -6.86 1.07 -2.54
C CYS A 80 -6.68 -0.41 -2.94
N VAL A 81 -7.11 -1.33 -2.09
CA VAL A 81 -7.06 -2.78 -2.32
C VAL A 81 -8.15 -3.15 -3.33
N ALA A 82 -9.41 -2.75 -3.04
CA ALA A 82 -10.55 -3.00 -3.92
C ALA A 82 -10.40 -2.43 -5.34
N SER A 83 -9.68 -1.31 -5.50
CA SER A 83 -9.48 -0.64 -6.79
C SER A 83 -8.28 -1.16 -7.58
N CYS A 84 -7.44 -2.03 -7.01
CA CYS A 84 -6.22 -2.48 -7.67
C CYS A 84 -6.55 -3.53 -8.76
N PRO A 85 -6.39 -3.22 -10.06
CA PRO A 85 -6.76 -4.16 -11.13
C PRO A 85 -5.83 -5.37 -11.24
N THR A 86 -4.63 -5.27 -10.67
CA THR A 86 -3.63 -6.34 -10.69
C THR A 86 -3.53 -7.06 -9.35
N GLU A 87 -4.37 -6.72 -8.36
CA GLU A 87 -4.36 -7.26 -6.99
C GLU A 87 -2.95 -7.24 -6.36
N ALA A 88 -2.23 -6.13 -6.58
CA ALA A 88 -0.90 -5.92 -6.03
C ALA A 88 -0.92 -5.57 -4.54
N MET A 89 -2.07 -5.12 -4.01
CA MET A 89 -2.24 -4.76 -2.60
C MET A 89 -3.00 -5.85 -1.88
N ILE A 90 -2.51 -6.24 -0.71
CA ILE A 90 -3.05 -7.33 0.10
C ILE A 90 -3.25 -6.78 1.50
N PHE A 91 -4.48 -6.83 1.99
CA PHE A 91 -4.86 -6.27 3.29
C PHE A 91 -5.19 -7.38 4.30
N GLY A 92 -4.84 -7.14 5.56
CA GLY A 92 -5.20 -8.06 6.64
C GLY A 92 -4.47 -7.73 7.94
N ASP A 93 -4.52 -8.69 8.87
CA ASP A 93 -3.79 -8.64 10.13
C ASP A 93 -2.41 -9.32 9.98
N PRO A 94 -1.29 -8.56 10.05
CA PRO A 94 0.05 -9.12 9.90
C PRO A 94 0.52 -9.98 11.09
N ASP A 95 -0.17 -9.89 12.23
CA ASP A 95 0.12 -10.68 13.42
C ASP A 95 -0.64 -12.02 13.43
N GLU A 96 -1.70 -12.15 12.61
CA GLU A 96 -2.44 -13.40 12.43
C GLU A 96 -1.71 -14.36 11.47
N PRO A 97 -1.24 -15.54 11.93
CA PRO A 97 -0.39 -16.43 11.13
C PRO A 97 -1.01 -16.98 9.84
N GLU A 98 -2.33 -17.17 9.86
CA GLU A 98 -3.09 -17.77 8.75
C GLU A 98 -3.65 -16.71 7.80
N SER A 99 -3.40 -15.41 8.06
CA SER A 99 -3.90 -14.33 7.22
C SER A 99 -3.17 -14.29 5.87
N GLU A 100 -3.89 -13.90 4.82
CA GLU A 100 -3.33 -13.79 3.47
C GLU A 100 -2.15 -12.80 3.42
N ILE A 101 -2.22 -11.72 4.22
CA ILE A 101 -1.14 -10.75 4.33
C ILE A 101 0.11 -11.39 4.92
N LYS A 102 0.01 -12.20 5.98
CA LYS A 102 1.16 -12.84 6.61
C LYS A 102 1.85 -13.81 5.65
N ILE A 103 1.07 -14.65 4.99
CA ILE A 103 1.56 -15.58 3.97
C ILE A 103 2.24 -14.80 2.82
N SER A 104 1.66 -13.67 2.42
CA SER A 104 2.20 -12.86 1.33
C SER A 104 3.49 -12.14 1.71
N ILE A 105 3.60 -11.65 2.95
CA ILE A 105 4.83 -11.05 3.48
C ILE A 105 5.98 -12.05 3.42
N GLU A 106 5.74 -13.28 3.87
CA GLU A 106 6.76 -14.34 3.86
C GLU A 106 7.10 -14.78 2.42
N ARG A 107 6.08 -15.00 1.58
CA ARG A 107 6.26 -15.43 0.18
C ARG A 107 7.03 -14.41 -0.65
N LEU A 108 6.77 -13.12 -0.46
CA LEU A 108 7.34 -12.03 -1.23
C LEU A 108 8.61 -11.44 -0.60
N ASN A 109 9.05 -12.01 0.54
CA ASN A 109 10.11 -11.44 1.37
C ASN A 109 9.91 -9.92 1.57
N ALA A 110 8.67 -9.54 1.94
CA ALA A 110 8.26 -8.16 2.00
C ALA A 110 8.73 -7.51 3.31
N ASN A 111 9.26 -6.30 3.21
CA ASN A 111 9.80 -5.58 4.36
C ASN A 111 9.15 -4.20 4.50
N PRO A 112 8.98 -3.69 5.74
CA PRO A 112 8.65 -2.29 5.92
C PRO A 112 9.81 -1.43 5.39
N LEU A 113 9.46 -0.28 4.81
CA LEU A 113 10.46 0.71 4.41
C LEU A 113 11.00 1.45 5.64
N GLU A 114 12.19 2.02 5.52
CA GLU A 114 12.83 2.75 6.61
C GLU A 114 11.99 3.97 7.05
N PRO A 115 11.99 4.32 8.34
CA PRO A 115 11.16 5.39 8.92
C PRO A 115 11.57 6.81 8.49
N GLU A 116 12.61 6.97 7.69
CA GLU A 116 12.98 8.24 7.04
C GLU A 116 11.85 8.78 6.15
N TYR A 117 11.09 7.89 5.53
CA TYR A 117 9.98 8.26 4.67
C TYR A 117 8.75 8.59 5.53
N GLU A 118 7.97 9.63 5.16
CA GLU A 118 6.68 9.97 5.80
C GLU A 118 5.58 8.97 5.40
N ILE A 119 5.83 7.70 5.66
CA ILE A 119 5.00 6.57 5.27
C ILE A 119 4.29 5.96 6.47
N LYS A 120 3.10 5.43 6.20
CA LYS A 120 2.31 4.72 7.19
C LYS A 120 3.05 3.48 7.70
N GLU A 121 3.03 3.28 9.01
CA GLU A 121 3.45 2.02 9.65
C GLU A 121 2.60 0.83 9.18
N ASN A 122 3.09 -0.40 9.36
CA ASN A 122 2.42 -1.64 8.93
C ASN A 122 2.14 -1.72 7.42
N VAL A 123 2.98 -1.06 6.61
CA VAL A 123 3.00 -1.23 5.15
C VAL A 123 4.29 -1.95 4.75
N TYR A 124 4.12 -3.06 4.05
CA TYR A 124 5.21 -3.97 3.67
C TYR A 124 5.35 -4.00 2.15
N TYR A 125 6.58 -4.01 1.64
CA TYR A 125 6.87 -3.97 0.20
C TYR A 125 7.69 -5.19 -0.19
N SER A 126 7.27 -5.90 -1.25
CA SER A 126 8.00 -7.06 -1.79
C SER A 126 9.42 -6.66 -2.20
N THR A 127 10.38 -7.55 -1.98
CA THR A 127 11.73 -7.37 -2.51
C THR A 127 11.73 -7.69 -4.02
N LEU A 128 12.39 -6.86 -4.82
CA LEU A 128 12.55 -7.01 -6.27
C LEU A 128 13.88 -7.64 -6.64
#